data_AF-A0A8J2JPR2-F1
#
_entry.id   AF-A0A8J2JPR2-F1
#
_cell.length_a   1.000
_cell.length_b   1.000
_cell.length_c   1.000
_cell.angle_alpha   90.00
_cell.angle_beta   90.00
_cell.angle_gamma   90.00
#
_symmetry.space_group_name_H-M   'P 1'
#
loop_
_entity.id
_entity.type
_entity.pdbx_description
1 polymer ?
#
loop_
_entity_poly.entity_id
_entity_poly.type
_entity_poly.pdbx_seq_one_letter_code
_entity_poly.pdbx_strand_id
1 'polypeptide(L)'
;DVEVSLYLMYICGDATPAASIINFSPDIENSSPIQLMLLHMINSEVHMHNNAGVVLQFFENALKYDKFFLVHSENVVPVLSAFLKNNGLFHRSRKIRSRCAYLFSKFIKTVKGQLVSNLTTNILQAIQPLLSLEAPFTHPESERLITEDDQMYLYEVVGLIIVGGESNSQKKSEYMRQVISPLLESVRMVTELLHIEKQPQKRQNFANILMQAISVTGRMSKAFSSQQSMKSCGCIPVFTDAMLVFLASLEKISWPEQLIILQGAVRQYLHRMVMCLEEELLPYIPVASQGLLKGGDPKSIQEYIPLINQVIHKYKLSWIFQKDVAPFLQQMFTPMVQTIFTALATPIETNDQQAIREKQLMQRQYFHFIAAIVTNNLTEVLSAQEPVVLHEVMRTVMQGAVEFPDPVAQKACFSILKKLVELWGGQDGPEGFIDFMYNDIVPACFMAPMKPSFDITDAQTLLVLNETAMCLLAVHEKRKEEFISYLQNRYLPTLKLPAITVQEYTQMLQSSAKSFKLYLKAFFTQAKS
;
A
#
# COMPACT_ATOMS: atom_id res chain seq x y z
N ASP A 1 9.39 26.85 38.34
CA ASP A 1 8.05 27.46 38.25
C ASP A 1 7.45 27.37 36.87
N VAL A 2 8.04 27.97 35.83
CA VAL A 2 7.47 27.95 34.44
C VAL A 2 7.21 26.52 33.94
N GLU A 3 8.16 25.60 34.11
CA GLU A 3 8.02 24.20 33.72
C GLU A 3 6.81 23.52 34.38
N VAL A 4 6.65 23.72 35.70
CA VAL A 4 5.54 23.17 36.49
C VAL A 4 4.21 23.73 35.99
N SER A 5 4.13 25.04 35.72
CA SER A 5 2.91 25.67 35.20
C SER A 5 2.50 25.10 33.84
N LEU A 6 3.46 24.93 32.92
CA LEU A 6 3.18 24.33 31.61
C LEU A 6 2.82 22.85 31.72
N TYR A 7 3.44 22.11 32.64
CA TYR A 7 3.15 20.70 32.85
C TYR A 7 1.76 20.48 33.49
N LEU A 8 1.39 21.30 34.48
CA LEU A 8 0.04 21.30 35.05
C LEU A 8 -1.00 21.60 33.96
N MET A 9 -0.75 22.61 33.14
CA MET A 9 -1.59 22.93 32.00
C MET A 9 -1.73 21.75 31.03
N TYR A 10 -0.66 20.98 30.80
CA TYR A 10 -0.72 19.78 29.98
C TYR A 10 -1.63 18.73 30.62
N ILE A 11 -1.45 18.41 31.91
CA ILE A 11 -2.27 17.41 32.62
C ILE A 11 -3.75 17.82 32.67
N CYS A 12 -4.05 19.11 32.85
CA CYS A 12 -5.43 19.61 32.85
C CYS A 12 -6.17 19.24 31.55
N GLY A 13 -5.45 19.18 30.43
CA GLY A 13 -6.01 18.75 29.15
C GLY A 13 -6.30 17.25 29.05
N ASP A 14 -5.67 16.41 29.87
CA ASP A 14 -6.04 14.98 29.95
C ASP A 14 -7.22 14.75 30.89
N ALA A 15 -7.35 15.58 31.92
CA ALA A 15 -8.43 15.51 32.91
C ALA A 15 -9.74 16.12 32.43
N THR A 16 -9.71 16.99 31.40
CA THR A 16 -10.88 17.70 30.90
C THR A 16 -11.58 16.86 29.81
N PRO A 17 -12.93 16.68 29.86
CA PRO A 17 -13.65 15.93 28.84
C PRO A 17 -13.40 16.49 27.43
N ALA A 18 -13.30 15.60 26.43
CA ALA A 18 -13.00 15.99 25.05
C ALA A 18 -13.95 17.08 24.52
N ALA A 19 -15.23 17.06 24.92
CA ALA A 19 -16.22 18.07 24.52
C ALA A 19 -15.86 19.50 24.98
N SER A 20 -15.27 19.67 26.17
CA SER A 20 -14.83 20.96 26.71
C SER A 20 -13.53 21.48 26.09
N ILE A 21 -12.67 20.59 25.57
CA ILE A 21 -11.43 20.96 24.84
C ILE A 21 -11.73 21.28 23.35
N ILE A 22 -12.97 21.02 22.91
CA ILE A 22 -13.43 21.29 21.55
C ILE A 22 -14.19 22.62 21.46
N ASN A 23 -14.89 23.00 22.53
CA ASN A 23 -15.80 24.14 22.54
C ASN A 23 -15.12 25.41 23.07
N PHE A 24 -14.15 25.92 22.32
CA PHE A 24 -13.54 27.22 22.59
C PHE A 24 -14.48 28.35 22.17
N SER A 25 -14.73 29.31 23.05
CA SER A 25 -15.50 30.52 22.75
C SER A 25 -14.71 31.47 21.86
N PRO A 26 -15.30 32.05 20.78
CA PRO A 26 -14.66 33.11 20.01
C PRO A 26 -14.57 34.43 20.79
N ASP A 27 -15.50 34.68 21.71
CA ASP A 27 -15.51 35.87 22.56
C ASP A 27 -14.60 35.67 23.77
N ILE A 28 -13.67 36.61 23.96
CA ILE A 28 -12.70 36.59 25.07
C ILE A 28 -13.42 36.70 26.42
N GLU A 29 -14.54 37.44 26.49
CA GLU A 29 -15.32 37.63 27.72
C GLU A 29 -15.95 36.34 28.25
N ASN A 30 -16.21 35.38 27.36
CA ASN A 30 -16.73 34.05 27.69
C ASN A 30 -15.64 32.96 27.65
N SER A 31 -14.37 33.36 27.72
CA SER A 31 -13.25 32.41 27.66
C SER A 31 -13.18 31.52 28.89
N SER A 32 -13.04 30.23 28.65
CA SER A 32 -12.71 29.26 29.69
C SER A 32 -11.33 29.57 30.32
N PRO A 33 -11.07 29.15 31.57
CA PRO A 33 -9.77 29.34 32.21
C PRO A 33 -8.60 28.80 31.38
N ILE A 34 -8.81 27.69 30.65
CA ILE A 34 -7.78 27.07 29.82
C ILE A 34 -7.45 27.93 28.58
N GLN A 35 -8.42 28.65 28.02
CA GLN A 35 -8.19 29.62 26.94
C GLN A 35 -7.34 30.80 27.43
N LEU A 36 -7.65 31.32 28.62
CA LEU A 36 -6.85 32.40 29.22
C LEU A 36 -5.42 31.93 29.51
N MET A 37 -5.24 30.70 29.98
CA MET A 37 -3.92 30.11 30.17
C MET A 37 -3.16 29.95 28.84
N LEU A 38 -3.83 29.55 27.75
CA LEU A 38 -3.23 29.47 26.40
C LEU A 38 -2.79 30.84 25.89
N LEU A 39 -3.64 31.85 26.00
CA LEU A 39 -3.32 33.22 25.62
C LEU A 39 -2.12 33.75 26.42
N HIS A 40 -2.09 33.52 27.74
CA HIS A 40 -0.94 33.88 28.57
C HIS A 40 0.32 33.13 28.18
N MET A 41 0.24 31.83 27.89
CA MET A 41 1.38 31.02 27.43
C MET A 41 1.98 31.57 26.12
N ILE A 42 1.13 31.98 25.17
CA ILE A 42 1.56 32.51 23.87
C ILE A 42 2.19 33.90 24.04
N ASN A 43 1.58 34.77 24.85
CA ASN A 43 2.03 36.15 25.06
C ASN A 43 3.26 36.27 25.98
N SER A 44 3.56 35.27 26.80
CA SER A 44 4.68 35.29 27.75
C SER A 44 6.04 34.92 27.14
N GLU A 45 6.10 34.72 25.83
CA GLU A 45 7.32 34.37 25.08
C GLU A 45 8.10 33.18 25.66
N VAL A 46 7.41 32.24 26.32
CA VAL A 46 8.03 31.09 27.00
C VAL A 46 8.80 30.17 26.04
N HIS A 47 8.49 30.23 24.75
CA HIS A 47 9.25 29.58 23.68
C HIS A 47 10.71 30.10 23.54
N MET A 48 11.04 31.25 24.12
CA MET A 48 12.39 31.83 24.16
C MET A 48 13.22 31.38 25.37
N HIS A 49 12.66 30.54 26.24
CA HIS A 49 13.31 30.10 27.46
C HIS A 49 14.57 29.23 27.20
N ASN A 50 15.59 29.36 28.04
CA ASN A 50 16.87 28.63 27.88
C ASN A 50 16.75 27.12 28.12
N ASN A 51 15.80 26.70 28.97
CA ASN A 51 15.56 25.29 29.23
C ASN A 51 14.75 24.64 28.10
N ALA A 52 15.37 23.69 27.41
CA ALA A 52 14.78 22.85 26.38
C ALA A 52 13.45 22.18 26.78
N GLY A 53 13.34 21.69 28.02
CA GLY A 53 12.12 21.02 28.50
C GLY A 53 10.92 21.97 28.51
N VAL A 54 11.15 23.22 28.91
CA VAL A 54 10.13 24.28 28.91
C VAL A 54 9.68 24.61 27.49
N VAL A 55 10.64 24.74 26.55
CA VAL A 55 10.34 25.01 25.14
C VAL A 55 9.58 23.87 24.48
N LEU A 56 9.95 22.61 24.76
CA LEU A 56 9.20 21.45 24.27
C LEU A 56 7.79 21.43 24.86
N GLN A 57 7.63 21.65 26.16
CA GLN A 57 6.33 21.66 26.81
C GLN A 57 5.40 22.75 26.25
N PHE A 58 5.94 23.90 25.84
CA PHE A 58 5.21 24.92 25.09
C PHE A 58 4.62 24.37 23.79
N PHE A 59 5.43 23.68 22.97
CA PHE A 59 4.96 23.10 21.71
C PHE A 59 3.99 21.93 21.92
N GLU A 60 4.20 21.10 22.95
CA GLU A 60 3.28 20.02 23.33
C GLU A 60 1.90 20.58 23.72
N ASN A 61 1.87 21.65 24.52
CA ASN A 61 0.63 22.32 24.88
C ASN A 61 -0.04 22.96 23.65
N ALA A 62 0.71 23.65 22.80
CA ALA A 62 0.17 24.21 21.57
C ALA A 62 -0.48 23.14 20.67
N LEU A 63 0.10 21.94 20.60
CA LEU A 63 -0.49 20.84 19.84
C LEU A 63 -1.68 20.19 20.56
N LYS A 64 -1.62 20.02 21.89
CA LYS A 64 -2.71 19.42 22.67
C LYS A 64 -4.01 20.21 22.55
N TYR A 65 -3.89 21.53 22.47
CA TYR A 65 -5.00 22.45 22.32
C TYR A 65 -5.09 23.01 20.89
N ASP A 66 -4.68 22.26 19.88
CA ASP A 66 -4.63 22.71 18.48
C ASP A 66 -5.96 23.29 17.94
N LYS A 67 -7.11 22.80 18.42
CA LYS A 67 -8.45 23.30 18.09
C LYS A 67 -8.66 24.76 18.49
N PHE A 68 -7.95 25.26 19.49
CA PHE A 68 -7.98 26.67 19.90
C PHE A 68 -7.62 27.59 18.74
N PHE A 69 -6.61 27.21 17.95
CA PHE A 69 -6.10 27.99 16.84
C PHE A 69 -7.04 28.00 15.62
N LEU A 70 -8.06 27.14 15.60
CA LEU A 70 -9.12 27.19 14.59
C LEU A 70 -10.14 28.30 14.88
N VAL A 71 -10.32 28.65 16.16
CA VAL A 71 -11.21 29.73 16.62
C VAL A 71 -10.45 31.05 16.68
N HIS A 72 -9.23 31.04 17.22
CA HIS A 72 -8.36 32.20 17.35
C HIS A 72 -7.16 32.13 16.37
N SER A 73 -7.44 32.39 15.09
CA SER A 73 -6.43 32.28 14.02
C SER A 73 -5.30 33.31 14.14
N GLU A 74 -5.52 34.42 14.85
CA GLU A 74 -4.51 35.44 15.16
C GLU A 74 -3.30 34.87 15.93
N ASN A 75 -3.53 33.81 16.71
CA ASN A 75 -2.51 33.16 17.53
C ASN A 75 -1.68 32.10 16.78
N VAL A 76 -2.00 31.82 15.52
CA VAL A 76 -1.25 30.87 14.68
C VAL A 76 0.15 31.40 14.36
N VAL A 77 0.26 32.67 13.96
CA VAL A 77 1.54 33.26 13.50
C VAL A 77 2.62 33.29 14.59
N PRO A 78 2.34 33.67 15.86
CA PRO A 78 3.31 33.60 16.93
C PRO A 78 3.87 32.19 17.16
N VAL A 79 3.00 31.16 17.18
CA VAL A 79 3.42 29.76 17.39
C VAL A 79 4.24 29.24 16.21
N LEU A 80 3.83 29.53 14.97
CA LEU A 80 4.61 29.17 13.79
C LEU A 80 5.99 29.85 13.79
N SER A 81 6.03 31.12 14.16
CA SER A 81 7.28 31.87 14.29
C SER A 81 8.18 31.26 15.37
N ALA A 82 7.64 30.73 16.46
CA ALA A 82 8.39 30.00 17.46
C ALA A 82 8.97 28.69 16.92
N PHE A 83 8.20 27.90 16.16
CA PHE A 83 8.69 26.68 15.51
C PHE A 83 9.85 26.93 14.55
N LEU A 84 9.80 28.03 13.78
CA LEU A 84 10.77 28.35 12.71
C LEU A 84 12.05 29.04 13.21
N LYS A 85 12.26 29.16 14.52
CA LYS A 85 13.45 29.79 15.13
C LYS A 85 14.44 28.77 15.69
N ASN A 86 15.56 29.28 16.23
CA ASN A 86 16.63 28.53 16.90
C ASN A 86 16.18 27.71 18.12
N ASN A 87 14.98 27.93 18.64
CA ASN A 87 14.45 27.15 19.76
C ASN A 87 13.51 26.02 19.30
N GLY A 88 13.10 26.02 18.03
CA GLY A 88 12.25 25.00 17.41
C GLY A 88 13.04 24.09 16.47
N LEU A 89 12.74 24.19 15.16
CA LEU A 89 13.32 23.33 14.13
C LEU A 89 14.83 23.54 13.92
N PHE A 90 15.36 24.68 14.34
CA PHE A 90 16.80 25.00 14.26
C PHE A 90 17.53 24.83 15.61
N HIS A 91 16.93 24.11 16.55
CA HIS A 91 17.53 23.89 17.88
C HIS A 91 18.88 23.17 17.81
N ARG A 92 19.82 23.50 18.70
CA ARG A 92 21.17 22.91 18.72
C ARG A 92 21.18 21.39 18.92
N SER A 93 20.29 20.89 19.78
CA SER A 93 20.09 19.46 20.02
C SER A 93 19.25 18.78 18.94
N ARG A 94 19.80 17.72 18.33
CA ARG A 94 19.12 16.87 17.33
C ARG A 94 17.83 16.25 17.84
N LYS A 95 17.80 15.82 19.12
CA LYS A 95 16.60 15.20 19.73
C LYS A 95 15.42 16.18 19.75
N ILE A 96 15.72 17.45 20.02
CA ILE A 96 14.71 18.52 20.09
C ILE A 96 14.25 18.88 18.68
N ARG A 97 15.17 19.01 17.72
CA ARG A 97 14.80 19.23 16.31
C ARG A 97 13.85 18.15 15.78
N SER A 98 14.15 16.88 16.06
CA SER A 98 13.28 15.76 15.65
C SER A 98 11.89 15.85 16.28
N ARG A 99 11.80 16.09 17.60
CA ARG A 99 10.50 16.27 18.25
C ARG A 99 9.75 17.49 17.71
N CYS A 100 10.43 18.61 17.49
CA CYS A 100 9.86 19.81 16.89
C CYS A 100 9.37 19.57 15.45
N ALA A 101 10.09 18.79 14.63
CA ALA A 101 9.66 18.44 13.27
C ALA A 101 8.34 17.65 13.29
N TYR A 102 8.22 16.69 14.20
CA TYR A 102 6.98 15.94 14.41
C TYR A 102 5.84 16.87 14.88
N LEU A 103 6.05 17.65 15.93
CA LEU A 103 5.03 18.54 16.51
C LEU A 103 4.57 19.59 15.50
N PHE A 104 5.52 20.19 14.76
CA PHE A 104 5.25 21.13 13.67
C PHE A 104 4.39 20.47 12.59
N SER A 105 4.69 19.22 12.21
CA SER A 105 3.89 18.50 11.21
C SER A 105 2.45 18.25 11.63
N LYS A 106 2.23 18.00 12.92
CA LYS A 106 0.89 17.81 13.48
C LYS A 106 0.15 19.13 13.59
N PHE A 107 0.83 20.19 14.03
CA PHE A 107 0.26 21.52 14.15
C PHE A 107 -0.22 22.04 12.79
N ILE A 108 0.63 21.98 11.75
CA ILE A 108 0.25 22.40 10.39
C ILE A 108 -0.95 21.62 9.86
N LYS A 109 -1.04 20.30 10.12
CA LYS A 109 -2.19 19.49 9.68
C LYS A 109 -3.51 20.04 10.20
N THR A 110 -3.53 20.57 11.42
CA THR A 110 -4.71 21.19 12.02
C THR A 110 -4.95 22.59 11.44
N VAL A 111 -3.92 23.45 11.39
CA VAL A 111 -4.10 24.88 11.05
C VAL A 111 -4.00 25.22 9.56
N LYS A 112 -3.76 24.24 8.68
CA LYS A 112 -3.53 24.45 7.22
C LYS A 112 -4.58 25.31 6.51
N GLY A 113 -5.84 25.30 6.99
CA GLY A 113 -6.93 26.11 6.41
C GLY A 113 -6.87 27.59 6.77
N GLN A 114 -6.05 27.98 7.75
CA GLN A 114 -5.87 29.36 8.23
C GLN A 114 -4.62 30.02 7.62
N LEU A 115 -3.86 29.31 6.80
CA LEU A 115 -2.63 29.83 6.19
C LEU A 115 -2.98 30.75 5.01
N VAL A 116 -2.54 32.00 5.05
CA VAL A 116 -2.71 32.97 3.96
C VAL A 116 -1.46 32.96 3.05
N SER A 117 -1.61 33.30 1.76
CA SER A 117 -0.56 33.25 0.74
C SER A 117 0.79 33.90 1.15
N ASN A 118 0.76 35.06 1.82
CA ASN A 118 1.98 35.72 2.29
C ASN A 118 2.72 34.90 3.37
N LEU A 119 1.97 34.28 4.28
CA LEU A 119 2.53 33.43 5.33
C LEU A 119 3.12 32.16 4.73
N THR A 120 2.46 31.56 3.73
CA THR A 120 2.97 30.41 2.98
C THR A 120 4.37 30.67 2.43
N THR A 121 4.58 31.80 1.75
CA THR A 121 5.89 32.14 1.17
C THR A 121 6.98 32.26 2.23
N ASN A 122 6.67 32.93 3.34
CA ASN A 122 7.62 33.12 4.45
C ASN A 122 7.99 31.78 5.11
N ILE A 123 7.02 30.88 5.31
CA ILE A 123 7.28 29.57 5.90
C ILE A 123 8.13 28.71 4.96
N LEU A 124 7.83 28.70 3.66
CA LEU A 124 8.60 27.94 2.67
C LEU A 124 10.07 28.39 2.64
N GLN A 125 10.32 29.71 2.64
CA GLN A 125 11.67 30.26 2.71
C GLN A 125 12.39 29.88 4.01
N ALA A 126 11.70 29.93 5.15
CA ALA A 126 12.28 29.59 6.45
C ALA A 126 12.63 28.10 6.57
N ILE A 127 11.84 27.20 5.97
CA ILE A 127 12.07 25.74 6.04
C ILE A 127 13.10 25.27 5.01
N GLN A 128 13.32 26.02 3.92
CA GLN A 128 14.21 25.63 2.81
C GLN A 128 15.56 25.01 3.24
N PRO A 129 16.31 25.55 4.23
CA PRO A 129 17.60 24.97 4.64
C PRO A 129 17.50 23.57 5.26
N LEU A 130 16.32 23.18 5.75
CA LEU A 130 16.05 21.87 6.34
C LEU A 130 15.67 20.82 5.29
N LEU A 131 15.32 21.25 4.07
CA LEU A 131 14.91 20.40 2.96
C LEU A 131 16.08 19.96 2.10
N SER A 132 17.27 20.55 2.24
CA SER A 132 18.44 20.17 1.46
C SER A 132 18.74 18.68 1.61
N LEU A 133 18.77 17.95 0.50
CA LEU A 133 19.28 16.58 0.46
C LEU A 133 20.79 16.57 0.72
N GLU A 134 21.30 15.43 1.17
CA GLU A 134 22.75 15.24 1.29
C GLU A 134 23.43 15.45 -0.06
N ALA A 135 24.55 16.18 -0.06
CA ALA A 135 25.29 16.38 -1.28
C ALA A 135 26.02 15.06 -1.67
N PRO A 136 26.20 14.78 -2.97
CA PRO A 136 26.87 13.55 -3.40
C PRO A 136 28.32 13.44 -2.89
N PHE A 137 28.94 14.57 -2.54
CA PHE A 137 30.33 14.70 -2.14
C PHE A 137 30.54 15.13 -0.69
N THR A 138 29.48 15.24 0.12
CA THR A 138 29.64 15.60 1.54
C THR A 138 30.40 14.52 2.29
N HIS A 139 31.37 14.93 3.10
CA HIS A 139 32.08 14.01 3.99
C HIS A 139 31.10 13.41 5.02
N PRO A 140 31.33 12.17 5.50
CA PRO A 140 30.49 11.52 6.51
C PRO A 140 30.33 12.31 7.81
N GLU A 141 31.22 13.28 8.06
CA GLU A 141 31.24 14.14 9.24
C GLU A 141 30.42 15.44 9.08
N SER A 142 29.93 15.76 7.88
CA SER A 142 29.00 16.87 7.68
C SER A 142 27.64 16.51 8.26
N GLU A 143 27.42 16.91 9.52
CA GLU A 143 26.22 16.54 10.26
C GLU A 143 24.96 17.14 9.62
N ARG A 144 24.06 16.29 9.10
CA ARG A 144 22.74 16.71 8.64
C ARG A 144 22.00 17.43 9.76
N LEU A 145 21.36 18.56 9.43
CA LEU A 145 20.52 19.28 10.39
C LEU A 145 19.38 18.39 10.89
N ILE A 146 18.73 17.65 10.01
CA ILE A 146 17.54 16.84 10.32
C ILE A 146 17.71 15.42 9.77
N THR A 147 17.06 14.45 10.42
CA THR A 147 17.12 13.04 10.01
C THR A 147 16.28 12.78 8.74
N GLU A 148 16.49 11.66 8.05
CA GLU A 148 15.71 11.31 6.85
C GLU A 148 14.21 11.20 7.17
N ASP A 149 13.87 10.54 8.28
CA ASP A 149 12.49 10.38 8.74
C ASP A 149 11.82 11.72 9.08
N ASP A 150 12.56 12.60 9.76
CA ASP A 150 12.06 13.93 10.10
C ASP A 150 11.88 14.79 8.84
N GLN A 151 12.80 14.67 7.87
CA GLN A 151 12.70 15.39 6.60
C GLN A 151 11.47 14.94 5.80
N MET A 152 11.12 13.65 5.86
CA MET A 152 9.89 13.13 5.27
C MET A 152 8.63 13.81 5.86
N TYR A 153 8.62 14.12 7.17
CA TYR A 153 7.54 14.92 7.77
C TYR A 153 7.54 16.35 7.23
N LEU A 154 8.71 16.98 7.09
CA LEU A 154 8.79 18.36 6.60
C LEU A 154 8.34 18.49 5.14
N TYR A 155 8.68 17.54 4.27
CA TYR A 155 8.16 17.54 2.89
C TYR A 155 6.65 17.34 2.83
N GLU A 156 6.09 16.44 3.67
CA GLU A 156 4.64 16.29 3.79
C GLU A 156 3.98 17.62 4.23
N VAL A 157 4.61 18.33 5.17
CA VAL A 157 4.17 19.66 5.62
C VAL A 157 4.23 20.71 4.52
N VAL A 158 5.32 20.77 3.77
CA VAL A 158 5.47 21.69 2.64
C VAL A 158 4.34 21.48 1.63
N GLY A 159 4.03 20.22 1.30
CA GLY A 159 2.88 19.90 0.45
C GLY A 159 1.56 20.44 1.03
N LEU A 160 1.31 20.22 2.34
CA LEU A 160 0.09 20.70 3.01
C LEU A 160 -0.01 22.23 3.04
N ILE A 161 1.11 22.93 3.25
CA ILE A 161 1.18 24.40 3.24
C ILE A 161 0.85 24.93 1.85
N ILE A 162 1.43 24.36 0.79
CA ILE A 162 1.16 24.79 -0.58
C ILE A 162 -0.32 24.56 -0.95
N VAL A 163 -0.86 23.37 -0.64
CA VAL A 163 -2.24 23.01 -1.00
C VAL A 163 -3.27 23.78 -0.17
N GLY A 164 -3.00 23.99 1.12
CA GLY A 164 -3.92 24.67 2.04
C GLY A 164 -3.82 26.20 2.03
N GLY A 165 -2.62 26.74 1.84
CA GLY A 165 -2.33 28.16 2.09
C GLY A 165 -2.35 29.09 0.88
N GLU A 166 -2.54 28.54 -0.33
CA GLU A 166 -2.73 29.31 -1.56
C GLU A 166 -4.13 29.04 -2.11
N SER A 167 -4.76 30.00 -2.79
CA SER A 167 -6.07 29.81 -3.43
C SER A 167 -5.93 29.60 -4.94
N ASN A 168 -4.92 30.20 -5.57
CA ASN A 168 -4.69 30.08 -7.00
C ASN A 168 -4.00 28.75 -7.36
N SER A 169 -4.65 27.95 -8.20
CA SER A 169 -4.13 26.65 -8.66
C SER A 169 -2.81 26.74 -9.43
N GLN A 170 -2.60 27.80 -10.22
CA GLN A 170 -1.34 28.01 -10.94
C GLN A 170 -0.18 28.24 -9.97
N LYS A 171 -0.37 29.13 -8.98
CA LYS A 171 0.62 29.37 -7.93
C LYS A 171 0.92 28.13 -7.10
N LYS A 172 -0.09 27.31 -6.79
CA LYS A 172 0.13 26.01 -6.13
C LYS A 172 1.07 25.11 -6.94
N SER A 173 0.80 24.98 -8.22
CA SER A 173 1.63 24.19 -9.14
C SER A 173 3.04 24.75 -9.25
N GLU A 174 3.20 26.08 -9.32
CA GLU A 174 4.50 26.76 -9.35
C GLU A 174 5.31 26.50 -8.08
N TYR A 175 4.73 26.69 -6.88
CA TYR A 175 5.41 26.40 -5.62
C TYR A 175 5.76 24.92 -5.49
N MET A 176 4.85 24.02 -5.87
CA MET A 176 5.10 22.58 -5.87
C MET A 176 6.28 22.23 -6.79
N ARG A 177 6.33 22.85 -7.98
CA ARG A 177 7.44 22.69 -8.94
C ARG A 177 8.74 23.28 -8.40
N GLN A 178 8.73 24.43 -7.75
CA GLN A 178 9.93 25.04 -7.14
C GLN A 178 10.57 24.14 -6.08
N VAL A 179 9.77 23.38 -5.33
CA VAL A 179 10.26 22.43 -4.32
C VAL A 179 10.73 21.11 -4.94
N ILE A 180 10.01 20.59 -5.94
CA ILE A 180 10.30 19.29 -6.56
C ILE A 180 11.45 19.37 -7.58
N SER A 181 11.57 20.45 -8.35
CA SER A 181 12.60 20.59 -9.40
C SER A 181 14.04 20.35 -8.90
N PRO A 182 14.49 20.94 -7.77
CA PRO A 182 15.83 20.66 -7.23
C PRO A 182 16.05 19.18 -6.88
N LEU A 183 15.00 18.47 -6.46
CA LEU A 183 15.06 17.04 -6.18
C LEU A 183 15.23 16.24 -7.48
N LEU A 184 14.51 16.62 -8.53
CA LEU A 184 14.65 15.97 -9.84
C LEU A 184 16.02 16.23 -10.46
N GLU A 185 16.56 17.43 -10.32
CA GLU A 185 17.93 17.76 -10.73
C GLU A 185 18.96 16.92 -9.97
N SER A 186 18.80 16.80 -8.65
CA SER A 186 19.63 15.92 -7.81
C SER A 186 19.53 14.46 -8.27
N VAL A 187 18.32 13.95 -8.54
CA VAL A 187 18.12 12.58 -9.06
C VAL A 187 18.82 12.37 -10.39
N ARG A 188 18.68 13.30 -11.34
CA ARG A 188 19.36 13.22 -12.65
C ARG A 188 20.87 13.17 -12.47
N MET A 189 21.43 14.09 -11.68
CA MET A 189 22.87 14.16 -11.42
C MET A 189 23.40 12.88 -10.74
N VAL A 190 22.76 12.46 -9.65
CA VAL A 190 23.18 11.29 -8.87
C VAL A 190 23.03 10.00 -9.67
N THR A 191 22.04 9.91 -10.55
CA THR A 191 21.89 8.78 -11.48
C THR A 191 23.09 8.66 -12.42
N GLU A 192 23.55 9.78 -13.00
CA GLU A 192 24.75 9.78 -13.86
C GLU A 192 26.01 9.38 -13.08
N LEU A 193 26.17 9.90 -11.85
CA LEU A 193 27.29 9.55 -10.97
C LEU A 193 27.27 8.07 -10.60
N LEU A 194 26.10 7.53 -10.23
CA LEU A 194 25.93 6.13 -9.86
C LEU A 194 26.21 5.18 -11.03
N HIS A 195 25.88 5.59 -12.26
CA HIS A 195 26.13 4.78 -13.46
C HIS A 195 27.64 4.54 -13.68
N ILE A 196 28.47 5.57 -13.48
CA ILE A 196 29.93 5.48 -13.71
C ILE A 196 30.73 5.04 -12.48
N GLU A 197 30.16 5.12 -11.28
CA GLU A 197 30.86 4.83 -10.03
C GLU A 197 31.13 3.32 -9.86
N LYS A 198 32.36 3.00 -9.45
CA LYS A 198 32.84 1.62 -9.25
C LYS A 198 32.93 1.24 -7.78
N GLN A 199 33.04 2.21 -6.87
CA GLN A 199 33.24 1.96 -5.44
C GLN A 199 31.91 1.56 -4.76
N PRO A 200 31.79 0.36 -4.16
CA PRO A 200 30.54 -0.13 -3.57
C PRO A 200 29.92 0.79 -2.52
N GLN A 201 30.72 1.34 -1.61
CA GLN A 201 30.24 2.25 -0.55
C GLN A 201 29.64 3.54 -1.13
N LYS A 202 30.27 4.14 -2.15
CA LYS A 202 29.75 5.34 -2.82
C LYS A 202 28.48 5.04 -3.60
N ARG A 203 28.40 3.89 -4.29
CA ARG A 203 27.17 3.45 -4.97
C ARG A 203 26.00 3.33 -3.99
N GLN A 204 26.24 2.76 -2.80
CA GLN A 204 25.22 2.67 -1.77
C GLN A 204 24.74 4.05 -1.30
N ASN A 205 25.67 4.98 -1.07
CA ASN A 205 25.32 6.35 -0.68
C ASN A 205 24.50 7.06 -1.77
N PHE A 206 24.89 6.94 -3.04
CA PHE A 206 24.13 7.48 -4.16
C PHE A 206 22.74 6.86 -4.28
N ALA A 207 22.62 5.53 -4.12
CA ALA A 207 21.32 4.85 -4.12
C ALA A 207 20.41 5.34 -2.97
N ASN A 208 20.96 5.58 -1.78
CA ASN A 208 20.22 6.14 -0.65
C ASN A 208 19.73 7.57 -0.93
N ILE A 209 20.56 8.42 -1.55
CA ILE A 209 20.16 9.79 -1.95
C ILE A 209 19.01 9.74 -2.97
N LEU A 210 19.09 8.85 -3.98
CA LEU A 210 18.02 8.66 -4.96
C LEU A 210 16.72 8.17 -4.28
N MET A 211 16.83 7.17 -3.42
CA MET A 211 15.71 6.63 -2.65
C MET A 211 15.04 7.73 -1.80
N GLN A 212 15.83 8.56 -1.12
CA GLN A 212 15.33 9.66 -0.30
C GLN A 212 14.60 10.68 -1.17
N ALA A 213 15.18 11.12 -2.29
CA ALA A 213 14.54 12.07 -3.21
C ALA A 213 13.18 11.58 -3.75
N ILE A 214 13.09 10.30 -4.13
CA ILE A 214 11.84 9.68 -4.58
C ILE A 214 10.83 9.60 -3.43
N SER A 215 11.30 9.20 -2.25
CA SER A 215 10.46 9.01 -1.07
C SER A 215 9.84 10.33 -0.58
N VAL A 216 10.63 11.41 -0.52
CA VAL A 216 10.14 12.73 -0.11
C VAL A 216 9.17 13.30 -1.16
N THR A 217 9.45 13.13 -2.45
CA THR A 217 8.53 13.53 -3.53
C THR A 217 7.21 12.77 -3.40
N GLY A 218 7.26 11.46 -3.17
CA GLY A 218 6.07 10.65 -2.90
C GLY A 218 5.32 11.09 -1.64
N ARG A 219 6.02 11.54 -0.59
CA ARG A 219 5.38 12.05 0.64
C ARG A 219 4.62 13.35 0.43
N MET A 220 5.11 14.25 -0.40
CA MET A 220 4.41 15.50 -0.72
C MET A 220 3.02 15.23 -1.32
N SER A 221 2.84 14.12 -2.03
CA SER A 221 1.53 13.75 -2.60
C SER A 221 0.44 13.52 -1.55
N LYS A 222 0.80 13.27 -0.27
CA LYS A 222 -0.17 13.14 0.83
C LYS A 222 -0.92 14.43 1.16
N ALA A 223 -0.46 15.57 0.62
CA ALA A 223 -1.21 16.82 0.71
C ALA A 223 -2.54 16.76 -0.04
N PHE A 224 -2.65 15.87 -1.04
CA PHE A 224 -3.85 15.66 -1.84
C PHE A 224 -4.65 14.48 -1.29
N SER A 225 -5.95 14.67 -1.11
CA SER A 225 -6.85 13.61 -0.63
C SER A 225 -7.33 12.67 -1.74
N SER A 226 -7.28 13.13 -2.99
CA SER A 226 -7.78 12.41 -4.18
C SER A 226 -7.21 13.00 -5.47
N GLN A 227 -7.46 12.33 -6.61
CA GLN A 227 -7.11 12.86 -7.94
C GLN A 227 -7.76 14.23 -8.21
N GLN A 228 -9.01 14.42 -7.82
CA GLN A 228 -9.70 15.70 -8.00
C GLN A 228 -8.97 16.85 -7.27
N SER A 229 -8.45 16.60 -6.07
CA SER A 229 -7.67 17.59 -5.32
C SER A 229 -6.35 17.94 -6.03
N MET A 230 -5.65 16.94 -6.59
CA MET A 230 -4.42 17.18 -7.34
C MET A 230 -4.68 17.92 -8.66
N LYS A 231 -5.76 17.56 -9.36
CA LYS A 231 -6.21 18.22 -10.59
C LYS A 231 -6.61 19.67 -10.34
N SER A 232 -7.39 19.95 -9.30
CA SER A 232 -7.81 21.31 -8.94
C SER A 232 -6.62 22.20 -8.55
N CYS A 233 -5.55 21.61 -8.03
CA CYS A 233 -4.31 22.32 -7.72
C CYS A 233 -3.33 22.42 -8.90
N GLY A 234 -3.68 21.90 -10.09
CA GLY A 234 -2.80 21.93 -11.27
C GLY A 234 -1.48 21.15 -11.09
N CYS A 235 -1.42 20.22 -10.14
CA CYS A 235 -0.17 19.55 -9.76
C CYS A 235 0.09 18.22 -10.50
N ILE A 236 -0.87 17.71 -11.29
CA ILE A 236 -0.73 16.47 -12.06
C ILE A 236 0.58 16.46 -12.89
N PRO A 237 0.88 17.49 -13.71
CA PRO A 237 2.11 17.47 -14.53
C PRO A 237 3.38 17.41 -13.68
N VAL A 238 3.39 18.02 -12.49
CA VAL A 238 4.58 18.05 -11.62
C VAL A 238 4.94 16.64 -11.14
N PHE A 239 3.94 15.84 -10.73
CA PHE A 239 4.15 14.46 -10.27
C PHE A 239 4.35 13.48 -11.43
N THR A 240 3.76 13.74 -12.59
CA THR A 240 4.02 12.96 -13.81
C THR A 240 5.43 13.20 -14.35
N ASP A 241 5.90 14.46 -14.39
CA ASP A 241 7.28 14.82 -14.74
C ASP A 241 8.27 14.12 -13.79
N ALA A 242 8.01 14.17 -12.48
CA ALA A 242 8.82 13.48 -11.48
C ALA A 242 8.88 11.96 -11.71
N MET A 243 7.72 11.35 -11.99
CA MET A 243 7.64 9.92 -12.29
C MET A 243 8.51 9.55 -13.48
N LEU A 244 8.47 10.31 -14.57
CA LEU A 244 9.28 10.06 -15.76
C LEU A 244 10.79 10.11 -15.45
N VAL A 245 11.22 11.03 -14.60
CA VAL A 245 12.62 11.09 -14.14
C VAL A 245 12.99 9.84 -13.34
N PHE A 246 12.11 9.38 -12.45
CA PHE A 246 12.35 8.19 -11.64
C PHE A 246 12.40 6.92 -12.50
N LEU A 247 11.51 6.79 -13.49
CA LEU A 247 11.54 5.67 -14.43
C LEU A 247 12.81 5.66 -15.28
N ALA A 248 13.24 6.82 -15.79
CA ALA A 248 14.50 6.94 -16.53
C ALA A 248 15.72 6.53 -15.67
N SER A 249 15.68 6.79 -14.36
CA SER A 249 16.77 6.37 -13.46
C SER A 249 16.87 4.84 -13.29
N LEU A 250 15.75 4.12 -13.30
CA LEU A 250 15.75 2.64 -13.28
C LEU A 250 16.37 2.05 -14.55
N GLU A 251 16.14 2.68 -15.70
CA GLU A 251 16.67 2.23 -16.98
C GLU A 251 18.20 2.34 -17.04
N LYS A 252 18.76 3.44 -16.52
CA LYS A 252 20.21 3.73 -16.59
C LYS A 252 21.07 2.92 -15.63
N ILE A 253 20.52 2.42 -14.53
CA ILE A 253 21.30 1.70 -13.51
C ILE A 253 21.54 0.26 -13.95
N SER A 254 22.82 -0.14 -13.91
CA SER A 254 23.27 -1.48 -14.27
C SER A 254 23.63 -2.36 -13.06
N TRP A 255 23.65 -1.79 -11.85
CA TRP A 255 24.08 -2.47 -10.63
C TRP A 255 22.91 -3.13 -9.91
N PRO A 256 22.87 -4.48 -9.76
CA PRO A 256 21.69 -5.19 -9.23
C PRO A 256 21.27 -4.77 -7.82
N GLU A 257 22.22 -4.64 -6.88
CA GLU A 257 21.92 -4.28 -5.48
C GLU A 257 21.27 -2.89 -5.39
N GLN A 258 21.84 -1.90 -6.06
CA GLN A 258 21.32 -0.54 -6.05
C GLN A 258 20.03 -0.41 -6.86
N LEU A 259 19.87 -1.22 -7.92
CA LEU A 259 18.64 -1.31 -8.69
C LEU A 259 17.47 -1.79 -7.80
N ILE A 260 17.66 -2.81 -6.97
CA ILE A 260 16.60 -3.31 -6.05
C ILE A 260 16.15 -2.22 -5.07
N ILE A 261 17.10 -1.46 -4.50
CA ILE A 261 16.79 -0.33 -3.60
C ILE A 261 15.92 0.70 -4.33
N LEU A 262 16.32 1.06 -5.55
CA LEU A 262 15.59 2.05 -6.34
C LEU A 262 14.21 1.53 -6.80
N GLN A 263 14.11 0.27 -7.20
CA GLN A 263 12.85 -0.40 -7.53
C GLN A 263 11.90 -0.34 -6.34
N GLY A 264 12.39 -0.59 -5.13
CA GLY A 264 11.62 -0.42 -3.89
C GLY A 264 11.08 1.00 -3.72
N ALA A 265 11.92 2.02 -3.91
CA ALA A 265 11.54 3.43 -3.78
C ALA A 265 10.49 3.84 -4.83
N VAL A 266 10.73 3.51 -6.11
CA VAL A 266 9.83 3.82 -7.22
C VAL A 266 8.49 3.09 -7.06
N ARG A 267 8.50 1.83 -6.61
CA ARG A 267 7.27 1.08 -6.34
C ARG A 267 6.44 1.73 -5.23
N GLN A 268 7.06 2.18 -4.13
CA GLN A 268 6.35 2.91 -3.08
C GLN A 268 5.76 4.24 -3.58
N TYR A 269 6.50 4.95 -4.43
CA TYR A 269 6.00 6.14 -5.12
C TYR A 269 4.78 5.82 -5.99
N LEU A 270 4.83 4.75 -6.80
CA LEU A 270 3.72 4.34 -7.66
C LEU A 270 2.47 3.93 -6.87
N HIS A 271 2.61 3.23 -5.73
CA HIS A 271 1.47 2.96 -4.85
C HIS A 271 0.76 4.23 -4.37
N ARG A 272 1.51 5.33 -4.16
CA ARG A 272 0.92 6.65 -3.85
C ARG A 272 0.28 7.27 -5.09
N MET A 273 0.91 7.18 -6.25
CA MET A 273 0.37 7.70 -7.50
C MET A 273 -0.91 6.98 -7.94
N VAL A 274 -1.07 5.69 -7.64
CA VAL A 274 -2.34 4.97 -7.81
C VAL A 274 -3.48 5.65 -7.03
N MET A 275 -3.19 6.33 -5.92
CA MET A 275 -4.22 7.06 -5.17
C MET A 275 -4.45 8.48 -5.68
N CYS A 276 -3.44 9.13 -6.29
CA CYS A 276 -3.46 10.57 -6.57
C CYS A 276 -3.57 10.94 -8.06
N LEU A 277 -3.07 10.11 -8.98
CA LEU A 277 -3.10 10.38 -10.43
C LEU A 277 -4.24 9.64 -11.14
N GLU A 278 -4.72 8.55 -10.55
CA GLU A 278 -5.78 7.70 -11.10
C GLU A 278 -5.55 7.29 -12.56
N GLU A 279 -6.48 7.57 -13.48
CA GLU A 279 -6.37 7.11 -14.86
C GLU A 279 -5.16 7.69 -15.60
N GLU A 280 -4.66 8.86 -15.20
CA GLU A 280 -3.46 9.50 -15.76
C GLU A 280 -2.19 8.67 -15.52
N LEU A 281 -2.22 7.74 -14.56
CA LEU A 281 -1.10 6.83 -14.29
C LEU A 281 -1.02 5.67 -15.30
N LEU A 282 -2.16 5.25 -15.85
CA LEU A 282 -2.28 3.99 -16.62
C LEU A 282 -1.32 3.91 -17.83
N PRO A 283 -1.12 4.98 -18.63
CA PRO A 283 -0.19 4.94 -19.76
C PRO A 283 1.25 4.65 -19.36
N TYR A 284 1.62 4.93 -18.10
CA TYR A 284 2.98 4.76 -17.59
C TYR A 284 3.20 3.40 -16.91
N ILE A 285 2.14 2.65 -16.61
CA ILE A 285 2.24 1.34 -15.93
C ILE A 285 3.11 0.36 -16.72
N PRO A 286 2.97 0.18 -18.05
CA PRO A 286 3.81 -0.76 -18.79
C PRO A 286 5.31 -0.43 -18.66
N VAL A 287 5.69 0.83 -18.88
CA VAL A 287 7.09 1.29 -18.79
C VAL A 287 7.61 1.15 -17.35
N ALA A 288 6.80 1.53 -16.36
CA ALA A 288 7.17 1.39 -14.96
C ALA A 288 7.41 -0.08 -14.58
N SER A 289 6.55 -0.98 -15.06
CA SER A 289 6.63 -2.41 -14.78
C SER A 289 7.88 -3.04 -15.40
N GLN A 290 8.26 -2.64 -16.61
CA GLN A 290 9.52 -3.07 -17.22
C GLN A 290 10.73 -2.64 -16.38
N GLY A 291 10.76 -1.40 -15.88
CA GLY A 291 11.82 -0.93 -14.99
C GLY A 291 11.85 -1.63 -13.62
N LEU A 292 10.68 -1.90 -13.04
CA LEU A 292 10.53 -2.57 -11.74
C LEU A 292 10.87 -4.07 -11.79
N LEU A 293 10.67 -4.71 -12.94
CA LEU A 293 10.96 -6.13 -13.16
C LEU A 293 12.32 -6.35 -13.86
N LYS A 294 13.05 -5.27 -14.16
CA LYS A 294 14.40 -5.33 -14.72
C LYS A 294 15.31 -6.17 -13.80
N GLY A 295 15.96 -7.17 -14.38
CA GLY A 295 16.82 -8.12 -13.66
C GLY A 295 16.15 -9.47 -13.35
N GLY A 296 14.82 -9.57 -13.42
CA GLY A 296 14.11 -10.86 -13.31
C GLY A 296 14.24 -11.55 -11.95
N ASP A 297 14.55 -10.81 -10.89
CA ASP A 297 14.67 -11.35 -9.54
C ASP A 297 13.30 -11.81 -8.99
N PRO A 298 13.19 -13.04 -8.45
CA PRO A 298 12.01 -13.51 -7.75
C PRO A 298 11.48 -12.54 -6.68
N LYS A 299 12.36 -11.88 -5.92
CA LYS A 299 11.95 -10.94 -4.88
C LYS A 299 11.36 -9.66 -5.47
N SER A 300 11.96 -9.08 -6.52
CA SER A 300 11.35 -7.97 -7.26
C SER A 300 9.96 -8.30 -7.79
N ILE A 301 9.74 -9.52 -8.32
CA ILE A 301 8.40 -9.98 -8.75
C ILE A 301 7.44 -10.08 -7.57
N GLN A 302 7.85 -10.75 -6.48
CA GLN A 302 7.05 -10.93 -5.28
C GLN A 302 6.54 -9.59 -4.73
N GLU A 303 7.42 -8.59 -4.69
CA GLU A 303 7.10 -7.27 -4.17
C GLU A 303 6.34 -6.39 -5.18
N TYR A 304 6.46 -6.64 -6.49
CA TYR A 304 5.70 -5.96 -7.54
C TYR A 304 4.23 -6.41 -7.62
N ILE A 305 3.94 -7.69 -7.35
CA ILE A 305 2.58 -8.26 -7.40
C ILE A 305 1.52 -7.41 -6.67
N PRO A 306 1.75 -6.92 -5.43
CA PRO A 306 0.82 -6.04 -4.74
C PRO A 306 0.46 -4.76 -5.52
N LEU A 307 1.43 -4.15 -6.24
CA LEU A 307 1.19 -2.94 -7.03
C LEU A 307 0.28 -3.24 -8.21
N ILE A 308 0.60 -4.26 -9.01
CA ILE A 308 -0.22 -4.58 -10.18
C ILE A 308 -1.60 -5.09 -9.80
N ASN A 309 -1.72 -5.82 -8.69
CA ASN A 309 -3.02 -6.19 -8.13
C ASN A 309 -3.82 -4.93 -7.76
N GLN A 310 -3.21 -3.93 -7.12
CA GLN A 310 -3.90 -2.67 -6.81
C GLN A 310 -4.41 -1.98 -8.09
N VAL A 311 -3.59 -1.95 -9.15
CA VAL A 311 -3.97 -1.36 -10.46
C VAL A 311 -5.14 -2.14 -11.09
N ILE A 312 -5.07 -3.47 -11.13
CA ILE A 312 -6.15 -4.32 -11.66
C ILE A 312 -7.47 -4.04 -10.92
N HIS A 313 -7.47 -4.10 -9.59
CA HIS A 313 -8.70 -3.92 -8.81
C HIS A 313 -9.32 -2.53 -9.00
N LYS A 314 -8.48 -1.49 -9.07
CA LYS A 314 -8.93 -0.10 -9.16
C LYS A 314 -9.37 0.30 -10.57
N TYR A 315 -8.70 -0.19 -11.62
CA TYR A 315 -8.86 0.34 -12.99
C TYR A 315 -9.37 -0.67 -14.02
N LYS A 316 -9.74 -1.90 -13.64
CA LYS A 316 -10.25 -2.93 -14.58
C LYS A 316 -11.33 -2.47 -15.56
N LEU A 317 -12.17 -1.49 -15.18
CA LEU A 317 -13.24 -0.95 -16.02
C LEU A 317 -12.81 0.23 -16.89
N SER A 318 -11.61 0.77 -16.68
CA SER A 318 -11.10 1.92 -17.44
C SER A 318 -10.71 1.49 -18.85
N TRP A 319 -11.06 2.29 -19.85
CA TRP A 319 -10.70 2.02 -21.24
C TRP A 319 -9.18 2.03 -21.47
N ILE A 320 -8.46 2.93 -20.79
CA ILE A 320 -6.99 3.02 -20.90
C ILE A 320 -6.34 1.75 -20.33
N PHE A 321 -6.91 1.19 -19.26
CA PHE A 321 -6.43 -0.07 -18.70
C PHE A 321 -6.57 -1.20 -19.72
N GLN A 322 -7.72 -1.31 -20.38
CA GLN A 322 -7.99 -2.32 -21.40
C GLN A 322 -7.10 -2.16 -22.63
N LYS A 323 -6.77 -0.91 -23.00
CA LYS A 323 -5.94 -0.61 -24.16
C LYS A 323 -4.44 -0.82 -23.91
N ASP A 324 -3.92 -0.36 -22.77
CA ASP A 324 -2.47 -0.25 -22.56
C ASP A 324 -1.96 -1.28 -21.52
N VAL A 325 -2.74 -1.56 -20.46
CA VAL A 325 -2.29 -2.41 -19.33
C VAL A 325 -2.63 -3.89 -19.54
N ALA A 326 -3.84 -4.21 -20.01
CA ALA A 326 -4.25 -5.60 -20.22
C ALA A 326 -3.38 -6.33 -21.29
N PRO A 327 -3.04 -5.72 -22.44
CA PRO A 327 -2.15 -6.35 -23.41
C PRO A 327 -0.71 -6.50 -22.89
N PHE A 328 -0.25 -5.54 -22.07
CA PHE A 328 1.03 -5.65 -21.38
C PHE A 328 1.03 -6.82 -20.38
N LEU A 329 -0.06 -7.01 -19.62
CA LEU A 329 -0.22 -8.15 -18.73
C LEU A 329 -0.20 -9.48 -19.48
N GLN A 330 -0.85 -9.56 -20.66
CA GLN A 330 -0.78 -10.74 -21.53
C GLN A 330 0.66 -11.08 -21.91
N GLN A 331 1.47 -10.09 -22.30
CA GLN A 331 2.86 -10.32 -22.70
C GLN A 331 3.75 -10.72 -21.51
N MET A 332 3.55 -10.11 -20.35
CA MET A 332 4.40 -10.33 -19.17
C MET A 332 3.99 -11.52 -18.32
N PHE A 333 2.78 -12.07 -18.49
CA PHE A 333 2.26 -13.14 -17.67
C PHE A 333 3.18 -14.37 -17.67
N THR A 334 3.51 -14.91 -18.84
CA THR A 334 4.35 -16.10 -18.96
C THR A 334 5.75 -15.90 -18.36
N PRO A 335 6.52 -14.84 -18.71
CA PRO A 335 7.82 -14.59 -18.09
C PRO A 335 7.78 -14.49 -16.56
N MET A 336 6.76 -13.83 -16.00
CA MET A 336 6.60 -13.70 -14.56
C MET A 336 6.31 -15.06 -13.90
N VAL A 337 5.37 -15.82 -14.45
CA VAL A 337 4.97 -17.12 -13.91
C VAL A 337 6.11 -18.14 -13.97
N GLN A 338 6.85 -18.19 -15.08
CA GLN A 338 8.02 -19.07 -15.22
C GLN A 338 9.13 -18.73 -14.22
N THR A 339 9.38 -17.44 -13.98
CA THR A 339 10.37 -17.00 -12.98
C THR A 339 9.93 -17.41 -11.57
N ILE A 340 8.64 -17.27 -11.25
CA ILE A 340 8.07 -17.73 -9.98
C ILE A 340 8.23 -19.25 -9.86
N PHE A 341 7.86 -20.03 -10.88
CA PHE A 341 7.97 -21.49 -10.84
C PHE A 341 9.41 -21.96 -10.66
N THR A 342 10.36 -21.32 -11.34
CA THR A 342 11.80 -21.59 -11.16
C THR A 342 12.23 -21.32 -9.71
N ALA A 343 11.81 -20.20 -9.13
CA ALA A 343 12.10 -19.89 -7.73
C ALA A 343 11.46 -20.91 -6.76
N LEU A 344 10.23 -21.35 -7.04
CA LEU A 344 9.52 -22.33 -6.22
C LEU A 344 10.08 -23.75 -6.35
N ALA A 345 10.65 -24.11 -7.50
CA ALA A 345 11.28 -25.39 -7.74
C ALA A 345 12.66 -25.51 -7.07
N THR A 346 13.29 -24.38 -6.73
CA THR A 346 14.59 -24.36 -6.08
C THR A 346 14.51 -25.07 -4.71
N PRO A 347 15.38 -26.07 -4.44
CA PRO A 347 15.37 -26.79 -3.18
C PRO A 347 15.84 -25.88 -2.05
N ILE A 348 15.18 -25.99 -0.90
CA ILE A 348 15.49 -25.20 0.30
C ILE A 348 16.05 -26.14 1.36
N GLU A 349 17.12 -25.71 2.03
CA GLU A 349 17.64 -26.42 3.20
C GLU A 349 16.60 -26.43 4.32
N THR A 350 16.32 -27.61 4.89
CA THR A 350 15.25 -27.79 5.88
C THR A 350 15.42 -26.96 7.17
N ASN A 351 16.64 -26.51 7.46
CA ASN A 351 16.95 -25.68 8.63
C ASN A 351 16.82 -24.17 8.34
N ASP A 352 16.70 -23.76 7.08
CA ASP A 352 16.55 -22.35 6.71
C ASP A 352 15.08 -21.91 6.81
N GLN A 353 14.70 -21.52 8.02
CA GLN A 353 13.37 -20.98 8.29
C GLN A 353 13.07 -19.67 7.53
N GLN A 354 14.09 -18.92 7.09
CA GLN A 354 13.88 -17.70 6.33
C GLN A 354 13.50 -18.05 4.88
N ALA A 355 14.25 -18.92 4.22
CA ALA A 355 13.95 -19.37 2.86
C ALA A 355 12.58 -20.06 2.79
N ILE A 356 12.21 -20.87 3.80
CA ILE A 356 10.86 -21.47 3.88
C ILE A 356 9.76 -20.39 3.88
N ARG A 357 9.92 -19.35 4.70
CA ARG A 357 8.96 -18.24 4.79
C ARG A 357 8.88 -17.43 3.51
N GLU A 358 10.03 -17.16 2.87
CA GLU A 358 10.09 -16.44 1.60
C GLU A 358 9.40 -17.22 0.47
N LYS A 359 9.59 -18.55 0.42
CA LYS A 359 8.90 -19.44 -0.53
C LYS A 359 7.39 -19.46 -0.29
N GLN A 360 6.94 -19.59 0.96
CA GLN A 360 5.51 -19.52 1.30
C GLN A 360 4.91 -18.17 0.91
N LEU A 361 5.61 -17.07 1.19
CA LEU A 361 5.17 -15.73 0.80
C LEU A 361 5.07 -15.59 -0.72
N MET A 362 6.02 -16.15 -1.48
CA MET A 362 6.01 -16.16 -2.94
C MET A 362 4.80 -16.92 -3.48
N GLN A 363 4.55 -18.14 -2.97
CA GLN A 363 3.37 -18.94 -3.36
C GLN A 363 2.08 -18.18 -3.07
N ARG A 364 1.98 -17.54 -1.90
CA ARG A 364 0.81 -16.74 -1.54
C ARG A 364 0.63 -15.57 -2.51
N GLN A 365 1.69 -14.80 -2.82
CA GLN A 365 1.59 -13.69 -3.78
C GLN A 365 1.21 -14.17 -5.17
N TYR A 366 1.77 -15.29 -5.62
CA TYR A 366 1.38 -15.92 -6.89
C TYR A 366 -0.13 -16.21 -6.94
N PHE A 367 -0.70 -16.88 -5.94
CA PHE A 367 -2.14 -17.14 -5.93
C PHE A 367 -2.97 -15.86 -5.85
N HIS A 368 -2.51 -14.83 -5.12
CA HIS A 368 -3.20 -13.54 -5.11
C HIS A 368 -3.16 -12.83 -6.47
N PHE A 369 -2.06 -12.97 -7.22
CA PHE A 369 -1.96 -12.46 -8.59
C PHE A 369 -2.92 -13.15 -9.54
N ILE A 370 -2.96 -14.49 -9.53
CA ILE A 370 -3.93 -15.25 -10.35
C ILE A 370 -5.37 -14.92 -9.95
N ALA A 371 -5.65 -14.82 -8.64
CA ALA A 371 -6.94 -14.40 -8.14
C ALA A 371 -7.31 -13.00 -8.63
N ALA A 372 -6.38 -12.04 -8.61
CA ALA A 372 -6.64 -10.69 -9.11
C ALA A 372 -7.02 -10.69 -10.60
N ILE A 373 -6.38 -11.51 -11.43
CA ILE A 373 -6.73 -11.61 -12.86
C ILE A 373 -8.13 -12.22 -13.03
N VAL A 374 -8.36 -13.39 -12.43
CA VAL A 374 -9.57 -14.18 -12.65
C VAL A 374 -10.81 -13.53 -12.01
N THR A 375 -10.71 -13.07 -10.77
CA THR A 375 -11.87 -12.48 -10.04
C THR A 375 -12.27 -11.12 -10.58
N ASN A 376 -11.38 -10.42 -11.28
CA ASN A 376 -11.68 -9.16 -11.96
C ASN A 376 -12.06 -9.35 -13.45
N ASN A 377 -12.34 -10.58 -13.88
CA ASN A 377 -12.76 -10.95 -15.23
C ASN A 377 -11.73 -10.62 -16.34
N LEU A 378 -10.44 -10.62 -16.02
CA LEU A 378 -9.36 -10.44 -17.00
C LEU A 378 -8.89 -11.79 -17.55
N THR A 379 -9.81 -12.74 -17.78
CA THR A 379 -9.47 -14.10 -18.23
C THR A 379 -8.85 -14.13 -19.61
N GLU A 380 -9.04 -13.10 -20.43
CA GLU A 380 -8.31 -12.90 -21.67
C GLU A 380 -6.78 -12.93 -21.48
N VAL A 381 -6.27 -12.51 -20.31
CA VAL A 381 -4.84 -12.61 -19.97
C VAL A 381 -4.39 -14.07 -19.91
N LEU A 382 -5.24 -14.97 -19.38
CA LEU A 382 -4.97 -16.40 -19.30
C LEU A 382 -5.21 -17.11 -20.64
N SER A 383 -6.30 -16.77 -21.33
CA SER A 383 -6.67 -17.39 -22.61
C SER A 383 -5.72 -17.02 -23.75
N ALA A 384 -4.99 -15.90 -23.64
CA ALA A 384 -3.97 -15.51 -24.62
C ALA A 384 -2.66 -16.32 -24.51
N GLN A 385 -2.47 -17.10 -23.43
CA GLN A 385 -1.24 -17.86 -23.21
C GLN A 385 -1.26 -19.20 -23.95
N GLU A 386 -0.08 -19.79 -24.12
CA GLU A 386 0.03 -21.15 -24.67
C GLU A 386 -0.73 -22.16 -23.78
N PRO A 387 -1.40 -23.18 -24.38
CA PRO A 387 -2.16 -24.17 -23.63
C PRO A 387 -1.37 -24.86 -22.52
N VAL A 388 -0.07 -25.10 -22.75
CA VAL A 388 0.84 -25.71 -21.78
C VAL A 388 0.96 -24.86 -20.51
N VAL A 389 1.16 -23.54 -20.66
CA VAL A 389 1.27 -22.60 -19.54
C VAL A 389 -0.06 -22.52 -18.79
N LEU A 390 -1.18 -22.47 -19.51
CA LEU A 390 -2.50 -22.44 -18.90
C LEU A 390 -2.76 -23.70 -18.05
N HIS A 391 -2.48 -24.89 -18.59
CA HIS A 391 -2.62 -26.15 -17.85
C HIS A 391 -1.70 -26.21 -16.63
N GLU A 392 -0.47 -25.69 -16.72
CA GLU A 392 0.45 -25.62 -15.59
C GLU A 392 -0.09 -24.72 -14.49
N VAL A 393 -0.58 -23.51 -14.82
CA VAL A 393 -1.22 -22.59 -13.87
C VAL A 393 -2.47 -23.22 -13.22
N MET A 394 -3.30 -23.90 -14.00
CA MET A 394 -4.47 -24.60 -13.46
C MET A 394 -4.07 -25.70 -12.48
N ARG A 395 -3.03 -26.48 -12.80
CA ARG A 395 -2.47 -27.52 -11.92
C ARG A 395 -1.89 -26.93 -10.63
N THR A 396 -1.17 -25.81 -10.68
CA THR A 396 -0.59 -25.20 -9.47
C THR A 396 -1.66 -24.62 -8.57
N VAL A 397 -2.72 -24.01 -9.12
CA VAL A 397 -3.89 -23.57 -8.34
C VAL A 397 -4.57 -24.74 -7.63
N MET A 398 -4.72 -25.87 -8.33
CA MET A 398 -5.25 -27.11 -7.76
C MET A 398 -4.39 -27.66 -6.62
N GLN A 399 -3.07 -27.73 -6.83
CA GLN A 399 -2.13 -28.13 -5.77
C GLN A 399 -2.20 -27.17 -4.57
N GLY A 400 -2.31 -25.86 -4.82
CA GLY A 400 -2.49 -24.85 -3.77
C GLY A 400 -3.79 -25.01 -2.98
N ALA A 401 -4.87 -25.48 -3.62
CA ALA A 401 -6.14 -25.75 -2.95
C ALA A 401 -6.09 -26.98 -2.01
N VAL A 402 -5.34 -28.02 -2.37
CA VAL A 402 -5.38 -29.33 -1.70
C VAL A 402 -4.15 -29.61 -0.83
N GLU A 403 -2.94 -29.37 -1.33
CA GLU A 403 -1.69 -29.81 -0.70
C GLU A 403 -1.07 -28.75 0.21
N PHE A 404 -1.43 -27.48 0.04
CA PHE A 404 -0.80 -26.38 0.77
C PHE A 404 -1.51 -26.08 2.11
N PRO A 405 -0.84 -26.19 3.27
CA PRO A 405 -1.46 -26.05 4.59
C PRO A 405 -1.58 -24.57 5.04
N ASP A 406 -1.98 -23.67 4.14
CA ASP A 406 -2.30 -22.27 4.44
C ASP A 406 -3.76 -21.99 4.05
N PRO A 407 -4.67 -21.83 5.02
CA PRO A 407 -6.08 -21.56 4.74
C PRO A 407 -6.32 -20.32 3.88
N VAL A 408 -5.46 -19.30 3.97
CA VAL A 408 -5.61 -18.07 3.18
C VAL A 408 -5.35 -18.35 1.70
N ALA A 409 -4.29 -19.09 1.40
CA ALA A 409 -3.96 -19.51 0.05
C ALA A 409 -4.98 -20.51 -0.50
N GLN A 410 -5.40 -21.51 0.29
CA GLN A 410 -6.43 -22.47 -0.12
C GLN A 410 -7.74 -21.77 -0.50
N LYS A 411 -8.18 -20.80 0.32
CA LYS A 411 -9.36 -19.99 0.02
C LYS A 411 -9.20 -19.23 -1.31
N ALA A 412 -8.03 -18.61 -1.53
CA ALA A 412 -7.76 -17.91 -2.79
C ALA A 412 -7.81 -18.88 -3.99
N CYS A 413 -7.23 -20.08 -3.86
CA CYS A 413 -7.27 -21.11 -4.89
C CYS A 413 -8.70 -21.57 -5.19
N PHE A 414 -9.52 -21.87 -4.19
CA PHE A 414 -10.94 -22.23 -4.44
C PHE A 414 -11.73 -21.08 -5.05
N SER A 415 -11.45 -19.83 -4.67
CA SER A 415 -12.06 -18.65 -5.29
C SER A 415 -11.68 -18.52 -6.77
N ILE A 416 -10.42 -18.83 -7.13
CA ILE A 416 -9.97 -18.90 -8.52
C ILE A 416 -10.73 -20.00 -9.25
N LEU A 417 -10.71 -21.24 -8.73
CA LEU A 417 -11.35 -22.40 -9.38
C LEU A 417 -12.85 -22.18 -9.60
N LYS A 418 -13.56 -21.69 -8.58
CA LYS A 418 -14.97 -21.30 -8.70
C LYS A 418 -15.18 -20.33 -9.84
N LYS A 419 -14.37 -19.26 -9.91
CA LYS A 419 -14.54 -18.23 -10.93
C LYS A 419 -14.18 -18.73 -12.33
N LEU A 420 -13.17 -19.60 -12.46
CA LEU A 420 -12.88 -20.30 -13.71
C LEU A 420 -14.07 -21.17 -14.15
N VAL A 421 -14.73 -21.89 -13.25
CA VAL A 421 -15.95 -22.64 -13.56
C VAL A 421 -17.09 -21.70 -14.01
N GLU A 422 -17.28 -20.56 -13.34
CA GLU A 422 -18.28 -19.56 -13.75
C GLU A 422 -18.03 -19.01 -15.17
N LEU A 423 -16.78 -18.97 -15.63
CA LEU A 423 -16.42 -18.42 -16.94
C LEU A 423 -16.33 -19.49 -18.03
N TRP A 424 -15.75 -20.65 -17.72
CA TRP A 424 -15.39 -21.69 -18.68
C TRP A 424 -16.13 -23.03 -18.50
N GLY A 425 -16.99 -23.17 -17.48
CA GLY A 425 -17.78 -24.38 -17.25
C GLY A 425 -18.91 -24.61 -18.27
N GLY A 426 -19.12 -23.67 -19.20
CA GLY A 426 -20.08 -23.76 -20.30
C GLY A 426 -19.48 -24.39 -21.57
N GLN A 427 -19.98 -23.95 -22.74
CA GLN A 427 -19.42 -24.34 -24.04
C GLN A 427 -18.26 -23.43 -24.49
N ASP A 428 -18.13 -22.25 -23.87
CA ASP A 428 -17.17 -21.20 -24.25
C ASP A 428 -15.81 -21.31 -23.53
N GLY A 429 -15.52 -22.45 -22.90
CA GLY A 429 -14.27 -22.71 -22.20
C GLY A 429 -13.14 -23.17 -23.13
N PRO A 430 -11.87 -23.09 -22.69
CA PRO A 430 -10.77 -23.68 -23.43
C PRO A 430 -10.93 -25.20 -23.53
N GLU A 431 -10.37 -25.80 -24.59
CA GLU A 431 -10.39 -27.24 -24.80
C GLU A 431 -9.82 -27.98 -23.58
N GLY A 432 -10.49 -29.06 -23.16
CA GLY A 432 -10.09 -29.84 -21.99
C GLY A 432 -10.46 -29.23 -20.62
N PHE A 433 -11.04 -28.03 -20.55
CA PHE A 433 -11.46 -27.45 -19.26
C PHE A 433 -12.58 -28.25 -18.59
N ILE A 434 -13.52 -28.79 -19.36
CA ILE A 434 -14.61 -29.62 -18.83
C ILE A 434 -14.03 -30.88 -18.18
N ASP A 435 -13.06 -31.52 -18.83
CA ASP A 435 -12.39 -32.70 -18.28
C ASP A 435 -11.62 -32.35 -17.00
N PHE A 436 -10.89 -31.24 -17.00
CA PHE A 436 -10.22 -30.74 -15.79
C PHE A 436 -11.20 -30.43 -14.66
N MET A 437 -12.36 -29.85 -14.97
CA MET A 437 -13.39 -29.55 -13.97
C MET A 437 -13.88 -30.82 -13.27
N TYR A 438 -14.18 -31.88 -14.03
CA TYR A 438 -14.68 -33.14 -13.46
C TYR A 438 -13.59 -34.02 -12.85
N ASN A 439 -12.41 -34.09 -13.47
CA ASN A 439 -11.33 -34.99 -13.04
C ASN A 439 -10.41 -34.40 -11.98
N ASP A 440 -10.36 -33.07 -11.86
CA ASP A 440 -9.48 -32.38 -10.92
C ASP A 440 -10.26 -31.49 -9.94
N ILE A 441 -11.00 -30.48 -10.42
CA ILE A 441 -11.65 -29.48 -9.54
C ILE A 441 -12.67 -30.11 -8.58
N VAL A 442 -13.59 -30.93 -9.12
CA VAL A 442 -14.61 -31.60 -8.30
C VAL A 442 -13.93 -32.47 -7.25
N PRO A 443 -12.97 -33.36 -7.59
CA PRO A 443 -12.22 -34.11 -6.58
C PRO A 443 -11.51 -33.28 -5.52
N ALA A 444 -10.88 -32.16 -5.88
CA ALA A 444 -10.23 -31.28 -4.90
C ALA A 444 -11.19 -30.74 -3.84
N CYS A 445 -12.46 -30.51 -4.21
CA CYS A 445 -13.48 -30.06 -3.26
C CYS A 445 -13.76 -31.08 -2.15
N PHE A 446 -13.42 -32.36 -2.35
CA PHE A 446 -13.54 -33.40 -1.33
C PHE A 446 -12.19 -33.75 -0.71
N MET A 447 -11.10 -33.71 -1.49
CA MET A 447 -9.76 -34.03 -1.01
C MET A 447 -9.23 -33.00 0.00
N ALA A 448 -9.41 -31.69 -0.27
CA ALA A 448 -8.87 -30.65 0.61
C ALA A 448 -9.48 -30.70 2.03
N PRO A 449 -10.83 -30.76 2.19
CA PRO A 449 -11.40 -30.88 3.52
C PRO A 449 -11.01 -32.18 4.23
N MET A 450 -10.74 -33.27 3.51
CA MET A 450 -10.36 -34.56 4.10
C MET A 450 -8.90 -34.63 4.57
N LYS A 451 -8.05 -33.65 4.26
CA LYS A 451 -6.65 -33.65 4.73
C LYS A 451 -6.59 -33.54 6.27
N PRO A 452 -5.59 -34.17 6.90
CA PRO A 452 -5.37 -34.06 8.36
C PRO A 452 -5.12 -32.62 8.83
N SER A 453 -4.54 -31.78 7.97
CA SER A 453 -4.28 -30.36 8.26
C SER A 453 -5.53 -29.47 8.28
N PHE A 454 -6.69 -29.96 7.82
CA PHE A 454 -7.90 -29.17 7.69
C PHE A 454 -8.78 -29.30 8.94
N ASP A 455 -8.62 -28.40 9.91
CA ASP A 455 -9.44 -28.39 11.13
C ASP A 455 -10.80 -27.72 10.90
N ILE A 456 -11.92 -28.46 10.98
CA ILE A 456 -13.27 -27.92 10.73
C ILE A 456 -13.75 -26.97 11.85
N THR A 457 -13.07 -26.95 12.99
CA THR A 457 -13.37 -26.05 14.11
C THR A 457 -12.70 -24.68 13.97
N ASP A 458 -11.62 -24.60 13.19
CA ASP A 458 -10.93 -23.34 12.91
C ASP A 458 -11.77 -22.41 12.00
N ALA A 459 -11.69 -21.11 12.27
CA ALA A 459 -12.48 -20.12 11.56
C ALA A 459 -11.96 -19.89 10.13
N GLN A 460 -10.65 -20.02 9.88
CA GLN A 460 -10.06 -19.76 8.56
C GLN A 460 -10.32 -20.93 7.61
N THR A 461 -10.14 -22.16 8.05
CA THR A 461 -10.52 -23.37 7.30
C THR A 461 -12.02 -23.43 7.02
N LEU A 462 -12.88 -22.94 7.93
CA LEU A 462 -14.32 -22.78 7.65
C LEU A 462 -14.57 -21.82 6.47
N LEU A 463 -13.77 -20.77 6.30
CA LEU A 463 -13.86 -19.91 5.12
C LEU A 463 -13.45 -20.67 3.84
N VAL A 464 -12.45 -21.54 3.91
CA VAL A 464 -12.07 -22.41 2.80
C VAL A 464 -13.23 -23.34 2.43
N LEU A 465 -13.83 -24.00 3.42
CA LEU A 465 -14.96 -24.91 3.21
C LEU A 465 -16.16 -24.20 2.57
N ASN A 466 -16.43 -22.97 2.99
CA ASN A 466 -17.47 -22.14 2.38
C ASN A 466 -17.17 -21.84 0.91
N GLU A 467 -15.91 -21.59 0.54
CA GLU A 467 -15.51 -21.36 -0.85
C GLU A 467 -15.56 -22.64 -1.68
N THR A 468 -15.18 -23.79 -1.10
CA THR A 468 -15.36 -25.12 -1.68
C THR A 468 -16.83 -25.39 -2.01
N ALA A 469 -17.74 -25.09 -1.07
CA ALA A 469 -19.18 -25.21 -1.31
C ALA A 469 -19.64 -24.33 -2.48
N MET A 470 -19.14 -23.09 -2.54
CA MET A 470 -19.47 -22.17 -3.64
C MET A 470 -18.91 -22.64 -4.99
N CYS A 471 -17.75 -23.30 -5.00
CA CYS A 471 -17.18 -23.91 -6.20
C CYS A 471 -18.08 -25.01 -6.75
N LEU A 472 -18.53 -25.93 -5.89
CA LEU A 472 -19.46 -27.01 -6.27
C LEU A 472 -20.82 -26.47 -6.76
N LEU A 473 -21.33 -25.43 -6.11
CA LEU A 473 -22.55 -24.74 -6.56
C LEU A 473 -22.36 -24.09 -7.93
N ALA A 474 -21.20 -23.49 -8.21
CA ALA A 474 -20.90 -22.93 -9.53
C ALA A 474 -20.87 -24.02 -10.62
N VAL A 475 -20.31 -25.21 -10.34
CA VAL A 475 -20.35 -26.36 -11.26
C VAL A 475 -21.80 -26.77 -11.51
N HIS A 476 -22.61 -26.87 -10.44
CA HIS A 476 -24.02 -27.20 -10.56
C HIS A 476 -24.80 -26.18 -11.37
N GLU A 477 -24.58 -24.88 -11.15
CA GLU A 477 -25.25 -23.82 -11.90
C GLU A 477 -24.95 -23.90 -13.40
N LYS A 478 -23.71 -24.23 -13.76
CA LYS A 478 -23.28 -24.34 -15.17
C LYS A 478 -23.74 -25.61 -15.87
N ARG A 479 -23.69 -26.77 -15.21
CA ARG A 479 -23.97 -28.08 -15.83
C ARG A 479 -25.32 -28.69 -15.46
N LYS A 480 -26.00 -28.14 -14.46
CA LYS A 480 -27.34 -28.52 -13.99
C LYS A 480 -27.43 -30.03 -13.70
N GLU A 481 -28.34 -30.74 -14.36
CA GLU A 481 -28.61 -32.17 -14.13
C GLU A 481 -27.43 -33.08 -14.49
N GLU A 482 -26.59 -32.69 -15.45
CA GLU A 482 -25.41 -33.47 -15.83
C GLU A 482 -24.47 -33.66 -14.64
N PHE A 483 -24.24 -32.59 -13.87
CA PHE A 483 -23.38 -32.67 -12.69
C PHE A 483 -23.99 -33.56 -11.60
N ILE A 484 -25.31 -33.52 -11.42
CA ILE A 484 -26.00 -34.39 -10.46
C ILE A 484 -25.83 -35.86 -10.85
N SER A 485 -26.07 -36.19 -12.13
CA SER A 485 -25.89 -37.55 -12.63
C SER A 485 -24.44 -38.02 -12.49
N TYR A 486 -23.47 -37.15 -12.78
CA TYR A 486 -22.05 -37.45 -12.58
C TYR A 486 -21.72 -37.74 -11.11
N LEU A 487 -22.23 -36.93 -10.17
CA LEU A 487 -22.00 -37.14 -8.74
C LEU A 487 -22.63 -38.44 -8.25
N GLN A 488 -23.87 -38.73 -8.65
CA GLN A 488 -24.62 -39.92 -8.21
C GLN A 488 -24.03 -41.22 -8.77
N ASN A 489 -23.66 -41.23 -10.05
CA ASN A 489 -23.33 -42.46 -10.77
C ASN A 489 -21.82 -42.71 -10.87
N ARG A 490 -20.98 -41.67 -10.80
CA ARG A 490 -19.54 -41.79 -11.07
C ARG A 490 -18.67 -41.39 -9.89
N TYR A 491 -18.83 -40.19 -9.34
CA TYR A 491 -17.86 -39.68 -8.35
C TYR A 491 -18.15 -40.12 -6.92
N LEU A 492 -19.31 -39.80 -6.35
CA LEU A 492 -19.61 -40.12 -4.94
C LEU A 492 -19.57 -41.63 -4.61
N PRO A 493 -19.96 -42.55 -5.51
CA PRO A 493 -19.79 -43.98 -5.29
C PRO A 493 -18.31 -44.40 -5.10
N THR A 494 -17.36 -43.71 -5.73
CA THR A 494 -15.93 -44.01 -5.56
C THR A 494 -15.42 -43.69 -4.16
N LEU A 495 -16.09 -42.78 -3.44
CA LEU A 495 -15.83 -42.46 -2.04
C LEU A 495 -16.44 -43.50 -1.07
N LYS A 496 -17.09 -44.56 -1.59
CA LYS A 496 -17.75 -45.63 -0.82
C LYS A 496 -18.85 -45.12 0.14
N LEU A 497 -19.54 -44.06 -0.25
CA LEU A 497 -20.64 -43.49 0.53
C LEU A 497 -21.92 -44.32 0.37
N PRO A 498 -22.77 -44.44 1.42
CA PRO A 498 -24.09 -45.06 1.31
C PRO A 498 -24.98 -44.34 0.29
N ALA A 499 -25.84 -45.10 -0.41
CA ALA A 499 -26.74 -44.54 -1.42
C ALA A 499 -27.66 -43.43 -0.88
N ILE A 500 -28.07 -43.53 0.39
CA ILE A 500 -28.88 -42.50 1.07
C ILE A 500 -28.10 -41.19 1.17
N THR A 501 -26.85 -41.24 1.63
CA THR A 501 -25.98 -40.05 1.75
C THR A 501 -25.68 -39.42 0.38
N VAL A 502 -25.56 -40.23 -0.67
CA VAL A 502 -25.39 -39.74 -2.06
C VAL A 502 -26.64 -38.97 -2.52
N GLN A 503 -27.84 -39.49 -2.23
CA GLN A 503 -29.10 -38.81 -2.54
C GLN A 503 -29.27 -37.53 -1.71
N GLU A 504 -29.01 -37.58 -0.40
CA GLU A 504 -29.05 -36.40 0.48
C GLU A 504 -28.08 -35.31 0.02
N TYR A 505 -26.85 -35.67 -0.33
CA TYR A 505 -25.85 -34.73 -0.82
C TYR A 505 -26.33 -34.00 -2.08
N THR A 506 -26.86 -34.75 -3.05
CA THR A 506 -27.35 -34.18 -4.31
C THR A 506 -28.62 -33.35 -4.13
N GLN A 507 -29.50 -33.73 -3.21
CA GLN A 507 -30.67 -32.92 -2.85
C GLN A 507 -30.26 -31.60 -2.17
N MET A 508 -29.29 -31.65 -1.25
CA MET A 508 -28.79 -30.45 -0.57
C MET A 508 -28.03 -29.52 -1.53
N LEU A 509 -27.35 -30.06 -2.55
CA LEU A 509 -26.70 -29.27 -3.59
C LEU A 509 -27.71 -28.45 -4.41
N GLN A 510 -28.92 -28.97 -4.63
CA GLN A 510 -30.01 -28.28 -5.32
C GLN A 510 -30.74 -27.27 -4.42
N SER A 511 -30.44 -27.23 -3.12
CA SER A 511 -31.06 -26.32 -2.16
C SER A 511 -30.40 -24.93 -2.17
N SER A 512 -30.70 -24.10 -1.16
CA SER A 512 -30.06 -22.78 -1.05
C SER A 512 -28.57 -22.89 -0.73
N ALA A 513 -27.77 -21.92 -1.22
CA ALA A 513 -26.33 -21.86 -0.91
C ALA A 513 -26.02 -21.84 0.60
N LYS A 514 -26.90 -21.23 1.41
CA LYS A 514 -26.78 -21.21 2.87
C LYS A 514 -26.99 -22.59 3.47
N SER A 515 -28.03 -23.30 3.01
CA SER A 515 -28.35 -24.66 3.46
C SER A 515 -27.25 -25.63 3.08
N PHE A 516 -26.73 -25.55 1.84
CA PHE A 516 -25.65 -26.41 1.37
C PHE A 516 -24.35 -26.22 2.17
N LYS A 517 -23.96 -24.98 2.49
CA LYS A 517 -22.78 -24.71 3.34
C LYS A 517 -22.89 -25.32 4.73
N LEU A 518 -24.05 -25.19 5.37
CA LEU A 518 -24.31 -25.78 6.68
C LEU A 518 -24.24 -27.31 6.63
N TYR A 519 -24.84 -27.91 5.60
CA TYR A 519 -24.78 -29.35 5.37
C TYR A 519 -23.34 -29.82 5.10
N LEU A 520 -22.58 -29.12 4.26
CA LEU A 520 -21.20 -29.49 3.93
C LEU A 520 -20.31 -29.52 5.19
N LYS A 521 -20.52 -28.59 6.12
CA LYS A 521 -19.86 -28.62 7.43
C LYS A 521 -20.19 -29.89 8.22
N ALA A 522 -21.47 -30.23 8.33
CA ALA A 522 -21.90 -31.45 9.04
C ALA A 522 -21.36 -32.72 8.35
N PHE A 523 -21.45 -32.77 7.02
CA PHE A 523 -20.98 -33.88 6.20
C PHE A 523 -19.49 -34.18 6.43
N PHE A 524 -18.61 -33.18 6.33
CA PHE A 524 -17.17 -33.41 6.58
C PHE A 524 -16.84 -33.62 8.06
N THR A 525 -17.65 -33.09 8.99
CA THR A 525 -17.47 -33.39 10.42
C THR A 525 -17.72 -34.87 10.68
N GLN A 526 -18.77 -35.44 10.08
CA GLN A 526 -19.08 -36.87 10.19
C GLN A 526 -18.10 -37.75 9.39
N ALA A 527 -17.60 -37.28 8.25
CA ALA A 527 -16.62 -38.04 7.46
C ALA A 527 -15.24 -38.14 8.14
N LYS A 528 -14.94 -37.24 9.09
CA LYS A 528 -13.68 -37.23 9.86
C LYS A 528 -13.77 -37.90 11.23
N SER A 529 -14.98 -38.09 11.75
CA SER A 529 -15.23 -38.87 12.97
C SER A 529 -15.16 -40.36 12.68
#